data_AF-A0AAJ0IA97-F1
#
_entry.id   AF-A0AAJ0IA97-F1
#
_cell.length_a   1.000
_cell.length_b   1.000
_cell.length_c   1.000
_cell.angle_alpha   90.00
_cell.angle_beta   90.00
_cell.angle_gamma   90.00
#
_symmetry.space_group_name_H-M   'P 1'
#
loop_
_entity.id
_entity.type
_entity.pdbx_description
1 polymer ?
#
loop_
_entity_poly.entity_id
_entity_poly.type
_entity_poly.pdbx_seq_one_letter_code
_entity_poly.pdbx_strand_id
1 'polypeptide(L)'
;MPPPALPTLSYLSQESNSALTRKFGPETANYFSGSPLNRLSWLRSDHLFLRAAFSHASARFLLMNNLGPMVESKQNDARLAFAGPEDVKGLLGSGEEVFRSEEEVVGGYDSEAAGKGERMVVFLGVDLVDEKKQQPQEGEDVFVWKEFRGAPYFAVDVTPREGDGEEGKAKAAELIKKMEEEKGHAFLSASPRGMALEAGHAAMYGQARAVVDWNARNPFCAQCGQRTISVHAGTKRVCPPTDKGKDRAPCATRGTVSNLSFPRTDPTVIMAIISADGTKVLLGRNRRWPQYWYSTLAGFQEPGESIEEAVRREVWEESGVTVGRVVLHSSQPWPFPASLMIGAIGQALPGDGEKIFLGHDAELEDAKWFPFEEVKEALLNGASALGEAAPAGYVEGALRLPPQTAIANRLVKAVVEGWWTMSKI
;
A
#
# COMPACT_ATOMS: atom_id res chain seq x y z
N MET A 1 -16.97 -14.56 -0.15
CA MET A 1 -17.00 -13.95 1.19
C MET A 1 -17.47 -12.52 1.06
N PRO A 2 -18.13 -11.91 2.06
CA PRO A 2 -18.44 -10.49 2.03
C PRO A 2 -17.13 -9.67 1.89
N PRO A 3 -17.14 -8.53 1.19
CA PRO A 3 -15.96 -7.68 1.09
C PRO A 3 -15.53 -7.19 2.49
N PRO A 4 -14.23 -6.99 2.75
CA PRO A 4 -13.77 -6.58 4.07
C PRO A 4 -14.29 -5.19 4.42
N ALA A 5 -14.46 -4.95 5.71
CA ALA A 5 -14.86 -3.65 6.23
C ALA A 5 -13.79 -2.59 5.92
N LEU A 6 -14.23 -1.34 5.76
CA LEU A 6 -13.35 -0.20 5.59
C LEU A 6 -12.64 0.16 6.90
N PRO A 7 -11.45 0.80 6.83
CA PRO A 7 -10.70 1.13 8.03
C PRO A 7 -11.44 2.13 8.92
N THR A 8 -11.29 1.94 10.23
CA THR A 8 -11.57 2.95 11.26
C THR A 8 -10.24 3.51 11.72
N LEU A 9 -10.03 4.82 11.58
CA LEU A 9 -8.77 5.46 11.98
C LEU A 9 -8.64 5.43 13.51
N SER A 10 -7.58 4.79 14.02
CA SER A 10 -7.41 4.50 15.44
C SER A 10 -7.31 5.75 16.34
N TYR A 11 -6.86 6.88 15.79
CA TYR A 11 -6.70 8.16 16.49
C TYR A 11 -7.92 9.08 16.37
N LEU A 12 -8.85 8.78 15.45
CA LEU A 12 -10.14 9.46 15.43
C LEU A 12 -11.05 8.67 16.37
N SER A 13 -11.28 9.18 17.57
CA SER A 13 -12.48 8.75 18.26
C SER A 13 -13.66 9.06 17.33
N GLN A 14 -14.64 8.16 17.25
CA GLN A 14 -15.91 8.43 16.57
C GLN A 14 -16.59 9.71 17.13
N GLU A 15 -16.11 10.21 18.26
CA GLU A 15 -16.50 11.44 18.94
C GLU A 15 -15.61 12.65 18.65
N SER A 16 -14.72 12.62 17.65
CA SER A 16 -13.92 13.78 17.28
C SER A 16 -14.80 14.87 16.65
N ASN A 17 -15.55 15.58 17.49
CA ASN A 17 -16.37 16.74 17.14
C ASN A 17 -15.45 17.96 16.96
N SER A 18 -14.46 17.82 16.09
CA SER A 18 -13.58 18.93 15.71
C SER A 18 -14.36 19.91 14.82
N ALA A 19 -13.87 21.15 14.72
CA ALA A 19 -14.46 22.11 13.79
C ALA A 19 -14.39 21.63 12.33
N LEU A 20 -13.35 20.86 11.97
CA LEU A 20 -13.22 20.26 10.64
C LEU A 20 -14.23 19.15 10.42
N THR A 21 -14.42 18.26 11.40
CA THR A 21 -15.41 17.18 11.32
C THR A 21 -16.83 17.73 11.16
N ARG A 22 -17.18 18.80 11.89
CA ARG A 22 -18.48 19.47 11.73
C ARG A 22 -18.68 20.08 10.34
N LYS A 23 -17.60 20.59 9.74
CA LYS A 23 -17.67 21.29 8.45
C LYS A 23 -17.63 20.34 7.26
N PHE A 24 -16.78 19.32 7.31
CA PHE A 24 -16.48 18.44 6.17
C PHE A 24 -16.98 17.00 6.36
N GLY A 25 -17.62 16.71 7.50
CA GLY A 25 -18.02 15.35 7.87
C GLY A 25 -16.87 14.54 8.46
N PRO A 26 -17.13 13.26 8.79
CA PRO A 26 -16.08 12.35 9.24
C PRO A 26 -15.02 12.14 8.15
N GLU A 27 -13.76 11.99 8.59
CA GLU A 27 -12.66 11.71 7.68
C GLU A 27 -12.88 10.38 6.94
N THR A 28 -12.64 10.37 5.63
CA THR A 28 -12.75 9.17 4.81
C THR A 28 -11.44 8.40 4.80
N ALA A 29 -11.44 7.21 5.40
CA ALA A 29 -10.31 6.27 5.32
C ALA A 29 -10.57 5.19 4.26
N ASN A 30 -9.64 5.03 3.33
CA ASN A 30 -9.72 4.02 2.28
C ASN A 30 -8.94 2.76 2.65
N TYR A 31 -9.25 1.63 2.01
CA TYR A 31 -8.52 0.38 2.20
C TYR A 31 -7.00 0.53 1.97
N PHE A 32 -6.16 -0.30 2.60
CA PHE A 32 -4.70 -0.13 2.74
C PHE A 32 -4.22 1.08 3.57
N SER A 33 -5.13 1.87 4.14
CA SER A 33 -4.83 2.90 5.16
C SER A 33 -5.32 2.48 6.55
N GLY A 34 -5.04 3.30 7.57
CA GLY A 34 -5.48 3.03 8.95
C GLY A 34 -4.70 1.88 9.61
N SER A 35 -3.39 1.82 9.39
CA SER A 35 -2.53 0.84 10.08
C SER A 35 -2.69 0.97 11.60
N PRO A 36 -2.80 -0.15 12.33
CA PRO A 36 -2.80 -0.12 13.80
C PRO A 36 -1.42 0.29 14.36
N LEU A 37 -0.36 0.15 13.57
CA LEU A 37 1.00 0.42 14.01
C LEU A 37 1.33 1.91 14.03
N ASN A 38 1.99 2.34 15.10
CA ASN A 38 2.79 3.55 15.05
C ASN A 38 4.13 3.24 14.35
N ARG A 39 4.42 3.94 13.25
CA ARG A 39 5.60 3.67 12.41
C ARG A 39 6.94 3.99 13.09
N LEU A 40 6.94 4.86 14.11
CA LEU A 40 8.13 5.32 14.86
C LEU A 40 9.34 5.57 13.94
N SER A 41 9.14 6.35 12.87
CA SER A 41 10.08 6.40 11.73
C SER A 41 11.48 6.90 12.10
N TRP A 42 11.60 7.76 13.12
CA TRP A 42 12.90 8.27 13.59
C TRP A 42 13.75 7.21 14.29
N LEU A 43 13.16 6.10 14.77
CA LEU A 43 13.88 4.99 15.37
C LEU A 43 14.45 4.01 14.34
N ARG A 44 14.18 4.19 13.06
CA ARG A 44 14.68 3.30 12.00
C ARG A 44 16.20 3.37 11.85
N SER A 45 16.84 4.46 12.24
CA SER A 45 18.30 4.58 12.27
C SER A 45 18.93 4.13 13.60
N ASP A 46 18.12 3.88 14.63
CA ASP A 46 18.57 3.46 15.96
C ASP A 46 18.73 1.93 15.98
N HIS A 47 19.95 1.46 15.69
CA HIS A 47 20.27 0.05 15.65
C HIS A 47 20.14 -0.64 17.02
N LEU A 48 20.31 0.09 18.14
CA LEU A 48 20.13 -0.47 19.49
C LEU A 48 18.65 -0.73 19.77
N PHE A 49 17.79 0.22 19.39
CA PHE A 49 16.34 0.03 19.42
C PHE A 49 15.94 -1.19 18.58
N LEU A 50 16.42 -1.27 17.33
CA LEU A 50 16.05 -2.34 16.42
C LEU A 50 16.51 -3.72 16.92
N ARG A 51 17.71 -3.83 17.49
CA ARG A 51 18.20 -5.06 18.14
C ARG A 51 17.27 -5.51 19.25
N ALA A 52 16.95 -4.60 20.17
CA ALA A 52 16.09 -4.89 21.31
C ALA A 52 14.67 -5.28 20.86
N ALA A 53 14.11 -4.53 19.90
CA ALA A 53 12.78 -4.77 19.35
C ALA A 53 12.70 -6.10 18.59
N PHE A 54 13.72 -6.45 17.80
CA PHE A 54 13.77 -7.67 17.00
C PHE A 54 13.89 -8.93 17.86
N SER A 55 14.66 -8.86 18.94
CA SER A 55 14.90 -10.00 19.83
C SER A 55 13.84 -10.17 20.92
N HIS A 56 12.90 -9.24 21.07
CA HIS A 56 11.88 -9.31 22.11
C HIS A 56 10.85 -10.41 21.83
N ALA A 57 10.39 -11.12 22.86
CA ALA A 57 9.43 -12.23 22.74
C ALA A 57 8.07 -11.80 22.11
N SER A 58 7.68 -10.54 22.30
CA SER A 58 6.47 -9.96 21.70
C SER A 58 6.62 -9.55 20.23
N ALA A 59 7.83 -9.61 19.65
CA ALA A 59 8.03 -9.23 18.25
C ALA A 59 7.23 -10.14 17.31
N ARG A 60 6.75 -9.56 16.21
CA ARG A 60 5.90 -10.20 15.22
C ARG A 60 6.50 -10.03 13.83
N PHE A 61 6.67 -11.14 13.12
CA PHE A 61 7.28 -11.17 11.80
C PHE A 61 6.24 -11.54 10.74
N LEU A 62 5.87 -10.56 9.92
CA LEU A 62 5.10 -10.82 8.71
C LEU A 62 6.03 -11.45 7.67
N LEU A 63 5.86 -12.76 7.47
CA LEU A 63 6.58 -13.47 6.44
C LEU A 63 5.89 -13.27 5.09
N MET A 64 6.70 -13.10 4.05
CA MET A 64 6.25 -12.95 2.68
C MET A 64 6.93 -14.00 1.78
N ASN A 65 6.19 -14.55 0.82
CA ASN A 65 6.72 -15.44 -0.19
C ASN A 65 6.25 -14.99 -1.58
N ASN A 66 7.19 -14.57 -2.42
CA ASN A 66 7.00 -13.96 -3.73
C ASN A 66 6.14 -12.71 -3.62
N LEU A 67 6.45 -11.88 -2.62
CA LEU A 67 5.67 -10.71 -2.16
C LEU A 67 4.27 -11.03 -1.63
N GLY A 68 3.87 -12.30 -1.58
CA GLY A 68 2.60 -12.75 -1.03
C GLY A 68 2.65 -12.84 0.49
N PRO A 69 1.67 -12.31 1.24
CA PRO A 69 1.70 -12.34 2.70
C PRO A 69 1.31 -13.70 3.26
N MET A 70 1.87 -14.02 4.44
CA MET A 70 1.39 -15.11 5.27
C MET A 70 0.07 -14.73 5.97
N VAL A 71 -0.91 -15.62 5.93
CA VAL A 71 -2.25 -15.50 6.53
C VAL A 71 -2.54 -16.66 7.48
N GLU A 72 -3.53 -16.50 8.36
CA GLU A 72 -3.88 -17.49 9.40
C GLU A 72 -4.16 -18.88 8.82
N SER A 73 -4.87 -18.97 7.69
CA SER A 73 -5.04 -20.19 6.90
C SER A 73 -5.62 -19.88 5.51
N LYS A 74 -5.77 -20.89 4.64
CA LYS A 74 -6.49 -20.71 3.36
C LYS A 74 -8.00 -20.45 3.55
N GLN A 75 -8.56 -20.91 4.67
CA GLN A 75 -9.97 -20.75 5.02
C GLN A 75 -10.23 -19.42 5.77
N ASN A 76 -9.21 -18.88 6.44
CA ASN A 76 -9.21 -17.57 7.07
C ASN A 76 -8.09 -16.69 6.50
N ASP A 77 -8.27 -16.28 5.24
CA ASP A 77 -7.30 -15.45 4.50
C ASP A 77 -7.50 -13.94 4.72
N ALA A 78 -8.48 -13.56 5.56
CA ALA A 78 -8.77 -12.17 5.91
C ALA A 78 -7.76 -11.60 6.93
N ARG A 79 -7.00 -12.44 7.63
CA ARG A 79 -6.07 -12.03 8.69
C ARG A 79 -4.66 -12.48 8.40
N LEU A 80 -3.70 -11.57 8.58
CA LEU A 80 -2.28 -11.93 8.51
C LEU A 80 -1.90 -12.82 9.68
N ALA A 81 -1.05 -13.80 9.42
CA ALA A 81 -0.34 -14.54 10.44
C ALA A 81 1.07 -13.94 10.64
N PHE A 82 1.62 -14.14 11.84
CA PHE A 82 2.93 -13.63 12.20
C PHE A 82 3.76 -14.74 12.85
N ALA A 83 5.01 -14.86 12.41
CA ALA A 83 6.00 -15.69 13.08
C ALA A 83 6.55 -14.97 14.33
N GLY A 84 7.02 -15.75 15.31
CA GLY A 84 7.73 -15.25 16.48
C GLY A 84 9.25 -15.21 16.27
N PRO A 85 10.01 -14.60 17.20
CA PRO A 85 11.47 -14.52 17.11
C PRO A 85 12.16 -15.89 16.94
N GLU A 86 11.73 -16.90 17.70
CA GLU A 86 12.31 -18.24 17.64
C GLU A 86 12.04 -18.96 16.31
N ASP A 87 10.97 -18.61 15.60
CA ASP A 87 10.70 -19.18 14.27
C ASP A 87 11.70 -18.66 13.23
N VAL A 88 12.03 -17.37 13.29
CA VAL A 88 12.85 -16.71 12.26
C VAL A 88 14.34 -16.77 12.54
N LYS A 89 14.74 -17.08 13.78
CA LYS A 89 16.13 -17.13 14.23
C LYS A 89 17.03 -18.01 13.37
N GLY A 90 16.55 -19.17 12.92
CA GLY A 90 17.32 -20.09 12.08
C GLY A 90 17.68 -19.51 10.70
N LEU A 91 16.84 -18.61 10.17
CA LEU A 91 17.05 -17.97 8.87
C LEU A 91 17.75 -16.61 8.99
N LEU A 92 17.39 -15.80 9.99
CA LEU A 92 17.81 -14.40 10.11
C LEU A 92 19.00 -14.19 11.04
N GLY A 93 19.27 -15.14 11.94
CA GLY A 93 20.26 -14.95 12.99
C GLY A 93 19.77 -14.05 14.12
N SER A 94 20.72 -13.42 14.80
CA SER A 94 20.50 -12.54 15.94
C SER A 94 20.22 -11.09 15.52
N GLY A 95 19.61 -10.31 16.42
CA GLY A 95 19.39 -8.89 16.18
C GLY A 95 20.69 -8.11 15.95
N GLU A 96 21.81 -8.55 16.56
CA GLU A 96 23.12 -7.91 16.40
C GLU A 96 23.69 -8.07 14.99
N GLU A 97 23.50 -9.24 14.38
CA GLU A 97 23.89 -9.53 13.00
C GLU A 97 23.04 -8.75 12.00
N VAL A 98 21.72 -8.71 12.24
CA VAL A 98 20.74 -8.05 11.35
C VAL A 98 20.84 -6.54 11.41
N PHE A 99 20.96 -5.94 12.61
CA PHE A 99 20.93 -4.51 12.81
C PHE A 99 22.27 -3.99 13.32
N ARG A 100 23.16 -3.67 12.39
CA ARG A 100 24.40 -2.91 12.62
C ARG A 100 24.17 -1.42 12.41
N SER A 101 25.04 -0.59 12.95
CA SER A 101 25.00 0.85 12.70
C SER A 101 25.25 1.16 11.21
N GLU A 102 24.72 2.28 10.70
CA GLU A 102 24.96 2.68 9.30
C GLU A 102 26.46 2.81 8.99
N GLU A 103 27.24 3.31 9.95
CA GLU A 103 28.69 3.43 9.81
C GLU A 103 29.38 2.07 9.64
N GLU A 104 29.04 1.07 10.46
CA GLU A 104 29.58 -0.29 10.34
C GLU A 104 29.18 -0.96 9.02
N VAL A 105 27.90 -0.81 8.62
CA VAL A 105 27.37 -1.41 7.38
C VAL A 105 28.03 -0.78 6.16
N VAL A 106 28.18 0.54 6.13
CA VAL A 106 28.77 1.27 5.00
C VAL A 106 30.29 1.11 4.96
N GLY A 107 30.97 1.16 6.12
CA GLY A 107 32.42 1.01 6.20
C GLY A 107 32.90 -0.40 5.88
N GLY A 108 32.13 -1.42 6.27
CA GLY A 108 32.39 -2.84 5.98
C GLY A 108 31.84 -3.33 4.64
N TYR A 109 31.42 -2.43 3.74
CA TYR A 109 30.75 -2.82 2.51
C TYR A 109 31.63 -3.65 1.57
N ASP A 110 31.09 -4.79 1.12
CA ASP A 110 31.67 -5.69 0.14
C ASP A 110 30.61 -6.00 -0.93
N SER A 111 30.84 -5.54 -2.16
CA SER A 111 29.92 -5.72 -3.28
C SER A 111 29.77 -7.17 -3.78
N GLU A 112 30.75 -8.03 -3.51
CA GLU A 112 30.69 -9.46 -3.85
C GLU A 112 29.89 -10.26 -2.82
N ALA A 113 29.87 -9.81 -1.56
CA ALA A 113 29.02 -10.37 -0.51
C ALA A 113 27.61 -9.75 -0.50
N ALA A 114 27.47 -8.49 -0.93
CA ALA A 114 26.22 -7.75 -0.87
C ALA A 114 25.07 -8.47 -1.60
N GLY A 115 24.04 -8.84 -0.83
CA GLY A 115 22.87 -9.54 -1.34
C GLY A 115 23.04 -11.07 -1.48
N LYS A 116 24.14 -11.64 -0.98
CA LYS A 116 24.30 -13.09 -0.81
C LYS A 116 24.01 -13.49 0.64
N GLY A 117 23.08 -14.41 0.85
CA GLY A 117 22.72 -14.95 2.16
C GLY A 117 21.99 -13.98 3.11
N GLU A 118 22.15 -12.67 2.95
CA GLU A 118 21.49 -11.66 3.79
C GLU A 118 20.01 -11.49 3.42
N ARG A 119 19.14 -11.59 4.42
CA ARG A 119 17.71 -11.28 4.30
C ARG A 119 17.45 -9.86 4.73
N MET A 120 16.71 -9.14 3.90
CA MET A 120 16.21 -7.82 4.26
C MET A 120 15.11 -7.96 5.31
N VAL A 121 15.31 -7.27 6.44
CA VAL A 121 14.31 -7.12 7.48
C VAL A 121 13.80 -5.68 7.46
N VAL A 122 12.49 -5.52 7.28
CA VAL A 122 11.82 -4.22 7.26
C VAL A 122 11.13 -3.98 8.60
N PHE A 123 11.43 -2.88 9.28
CA PHE A 123 10.67 -2.49 10.48
C PHE A 123 9.38 -1.78 10.08
N LEU A 124 8.23 -2.34 10.48
CA LEU A 124 6.92 -1.80 10.14
C LEU A 124 6.47 -0.74 11.14
N GLY A 125 6.72 -0.97 12.43
CA GLY A 125 6.31 -0.10 13.52
C GLY A 125 6.11 -0.88 14.82
N VAL A 126 5.46 -0.24 15.79
CA VAL A 126 5.04 -0.84 17.05
C VAL A 126 3.54 -0.70 17.18
N ASP A 127 2.86 -1.78 17.54
CA ASP A 127 1.47 -1.72 18.02
C ASP A 127 1.51 -1.25 19.47
N LEU A 128 1.29 0.06 19.67
CA LEU A 128 1.45 0.69 20.97
C LEU A 128 0.28 0.31 21.88
N VAL A 129 0.59 -0.04 23.13
CA VAL A 129 -0.44 -0.24 24.16
C VAL A 129 -1.16 1.09 24.38
N ASP A 130 -2.44 1.12 24.05
CA ASP A 130 -3.31 2.25 24.32
C ASP A 130 -3.94 2.07 25.72
N GLU A 131 -3.49 2.89 26.67
CA GLU A 131 -3.99 2.88 28.07
C GLU A 131 -5.52 3.03 28.15
N LYS A 132 -6.18 3.56 27.10
CA LYS A 132 -7.63 3.70 27.02
C LYS A 132 -8.37 2.55 26.32
N LYS A 133 -7.69 1.74 25.49
CA LYS A 133 -8.34 0.67 24.71
C LYS A 133 -8.11 -0.74 25.23
N GLN A 134 -7.03 -0.99 25.97
CA GLN A 134 -6.76 -2.27 26.62
C GLN A 134 -5.63 -2.09 27.64
N GLN A 135 -5.91 -2.36 28.92
CA GLN A 135 -4.82 -2.69 29.83
C GLN A 135 -4.22 -4.03 29.36
N PRO A 136 -2.88 -4.15 29.25
CA PRO A 136 -2.28 -5.44 28.96
C PRO A 136 -2.72 -6.44 30.03
N GLN A 137 -3.00 -7.68 29.63
CA GLN A 137 -3.38 -8.71 30.59
C GLN A 137 -2.21 -8.90 31.59
N GLU A 138 -2.55 -9.08 32.87
CA GLU A 138 -1.56 -9.23 33.94
C GLU A 138 -0.61 -10.40 33.60
N GLY A 139 0.67 -10.11 33.36
CA GLY A 139 1.69 -11.09 32.96
C GLY A 139 2.11 -11.09 31.48
N GLU A 140 1.57 -10.21 30.64
CA GLU A 140 2.01 -10.08 29.24
C GLU A 140 3.36 -9.35 29.15
N ASP A 141 4.38 -10.01 28.59
CA ASP A 141 5.72 -9.45 28.37
C ASP A 141 5.67 -8.43 27.21
N VAL A 142 5.49 -7.16 27.55
CA VAL A 142 5.38 -6.05 26.59
C VAL A 142 6.75 -5.42 26.35
N PHE A 143 7.13 -5.23 25.09
CA PHE A 143 8.38 -4.56 24.77
C PHE A 143 8.32 -3.09 25.20
N VAL A 144 9.35 -2.66 25.93
CA VAL A 144 9.49 -1.29 26.44
C VAL A 144 10.75 -0.67 25.88
N TRP A 145 10.60 0.49 25.24
CA TRP A 145 11.72 1.33 24.83
C TRP A 145 11.46 2.77 25.25
N LYS A 146 12.14 3.20 26.31
CA LYS A 146 11.90 4.50 26.95
C LYS A 146 10.41 4.65 27.30
N GLU A 147 9.71 5.62 26.72
CA GLU A 147 8.28 5.87 26.92
C GLU A 147 7.35 4.97 26.07
N PHE A 148 7.87 4.27 25.06
CA PHE A 148 7.06 3.46 24.16
C PHE A 148 6.89 2.04 24.69
N ARG A 149 5.64 1.56 24.70
CA ARG A 149 5.27 0.21 25.14
C ARG A 149 4.38 -0.42 24.10
N GLY A 150 4.70 -1.62 23.62
CA GLY A 150 3.91 -2.26 22.58
C GLY A 150 4.58 -3.48 21.95
N ALA A 151 3.96 -4.08 20.94
CA ALA A 151 4.54 -5.20 20.19
C ALA A 151 5.27 -4.69 18.92
N PRO A 152 6.57 -4.98 18.72
CA PRO A 152 7.28 -4.62 17.49
C PRO A 152 6.88 -5.49 16.30
N TYR A 153 6.75 -4.89 15.12
CA TYR A 153 6.41 -5.59 13.89
C TYR A 153 7.48 -5.41 12.82
N PHE A 154 7.85 -6.53 12.19
CA PHE A 154 8.79 -6.59 11.09
C PHE A 154 8.17 -7.32 9.89
N ALA A 155 8.67 -7.05 8.68
CA ALA A 155 8.38 -7.83 7.49
C ALA A 155 9.66 -8.43 6.90
N VAL A 156 9.55 -9.66 6.41
CA VAL A 156 10.67 -10.42 5.85
C VAL A 156 10.19 -11.24 4.65
N ASP A 157 10.90 -11.12 3.54
CA ASP A 157 10.68 -11.98 2.39
C ASP A 157 11.52 -13.26 2.51
N VAL A 158 10.82 -14.37 2.70
CA VAL A 158 11.38 -15.71 2.90
C VAL A 158 11.44 -16.51 1.59
N THR A 159 11.19 -15.89 0.44
CA THR A 159 11.37 -16.58 -0.84
C THR A 159 12.81 -17.07 -1.02
N PRO A 160 13.02 -18.37 -1.35
CA PRO A 160 14.33 -18.86 -1.74
C PRO A 160 14.83 -18.13 -3.00
N ARG A 161 16.04 -17.55 -2.92
CA ARG A 161 16.69 -16.76 -3.97
C ARG A 161 18.02 -17.42 -4.33
N GLU A 162 18.51 -17.13 -5.53
CA GLU A 162 19.82 -17.64 -5.98
C GLU A 162 20.97 -17.19 -5.06
N GLY A 163 20.90 -15.95 -4.55
CA GLY A 163 21.91 -15.38 -3.66
C GLY A 163 22.04 -16.05 -2.30
N ASP A 164 21.09 -16.89 -1.88
CA ASP A 164 21.10 -17.47 -0.53
C ASP A 164 22.05 -18.65 -0.38
N GLY A 165 22.55 -19.20 -1.49
CA GLY A 165 23.23 -20.50 -1.49
C GLY A 165 22.28 -21.65 -1.11
N GLU A 166 22.79 -22.88 -1.12
CA GLU A 166 21.96 -24.06 -0.85
C GLU A 166 21.45 -24.11 0.60
N GLU A 167 22.28 -23.74 1.57
CA GLU A 167 21.90 -23.71 2.98
C GLU A 167 20.81 -22.66 3.26
N GLY A 168 20.95 -21.44 2.72
CA GLY A 168 19.97 -20.37 2.92
C GLY A 168 18.64 -20.65 2.23
N LYS A 169 18.65 -21.31 1.05
CA LYS A 169 17.43 -21.81 0.40
C LYS A 169 16.76 -22.89 1.24
N ALA A 170 17.53 -23.83 1.80
CA ALA A 170 17.01 -24.90 2.64
C ALA A 170 16.35 -24.35 3.91
N LYS A 171 17.01 -23.42 4.63
CA LYS A 171 16.45 -22.73 5.79
C LYS A 171 15.15 -21.98 5.49
N ALA A 172 15.10 -21.31 4.35
CA ALA A 172 13.90 -20.60 3.92
C ALA A 172 12.74 -21.56 3.58
N ALA A 173 13.02 -22.64 2.85
CA ALA A 173 12.03 -23.66 2.52
C ALA A 173 11.51 -24.39 3.77
N GLU A 174 12.40 -24.69 4.71
CA GLU A 174 12.04 -25.29 6.01
C GLU A 174 11.15 -24.35 6.83
N LEU A 175 11.46 -23.05 6.89
CA LEU A 175 10.62 -22.07 7.58
C LEU A 175 9.22 -21.97 6.94
N ILE A 176 9.14 -21.89 5.60
CA ILE A 176 7.84 -21.89 4.90
C ILE A 176 7.04 -23.15 5.25
N LYS A 177 7.68 -24.32 5.14
CA LYS A 177 7.06 -25.61 5.43
C LYS A 177 6.59 -25.69 6.89
N LYS A 178 7.40 -25.24 7.85
CA LYS A 178 7.03 -25.17 9.27
C LYS A 178 5.78 -24.32 9.49
N MET A 179 5.70 -23.14 8.86
CA MET A 179 4.53 -22.27 8.99
C MET A 179 3.27 -22.89 8.40
N GLU A 180 3.37 -23.58 7.26
CA GLU A 180 2.22 -24.19 6.59
C GLU A 180 1.76 -25.50 7.25
N GLU A 181 2.69 -26.41 7.53
CA GLU A 181 2.36 -27.78 8.00
C GLU A 181 2.20 -27.86 9.51
N GLU A 182 3.03 -27.17 10.30
CA GLU A 182 2.98 -27.25 11.76
C GLU A 182 2.06 -26.20 12.38
N LYS A 183 2.03 -24.99 11.79
CA LYS A 183 1.19 -23.88 12.31
C LYS A 183 -0.11 -23.65 11.54
N GLY A 184 -0.31 -24.35 10.42
CA GLY A 184 -1.55 -24.28 9.63
C GLY A 184 -1.75 -22.97 8.84
N HIS A 185 -0.70 -22.17 8.70
CA HIS A 185 -0.74 -20.91 7.95
C HIS A 185 -0.71 -21.13 6.44
N ALA A 186 -0.93 -20.07 5.67
CA ALA A 186 -0.83 -20.12 4.22
C ALA A 186 -0.22 -18.84 3.66
N PHE A 187 0.40 -18.90 2.49
CA PHE A 187 0.82 -17.72 1.73
C PHE A 187 -0.18 -17.41 0.62
N LEU A 188 -0.65 -16.17 0.55
CA LEU A 188 -1.46 -15.70 -0.57
C LEU A 188 -0.60 -15.33 -1.78
N SER A 189 -1.19 -15.32 -2.97
CA SER A 189 -0.55 -14.73 -4.14
C SER A 189 -0.43 -13.20 -3.99
N ALA A 190 0.66 -12.61 -4.51
CA ALA A 190 0.90 -11.17 -4.52
C ALA A 190 0.05 -10.40 -5.54
N SER A 191 -1.24 -10.74 -5.61
CA SER A 191 -2.21 -10.18 -6.55
C SER A 191 -3.13 -9.19 -5.84
N PRO A 192 -3.46 -8.05 -6.47
CA PRO A 192 -4.54 -7.18 -5.97
C PRO A 192 -5.93 -7.82 -6.16
N ARG A 193 -6.04 -8.83 -7.03
CA ARG A 193 -7.30 -9.56 -7.27
C ARG A 193 -7.46 -10.64 -6.21
N GLY A 194 -8.60 -10.62 -5.52
CA GLY A 194 -8.98 -11.64 -4.53
C GLY A 194 -8.37 -11.45 -3.13
N MET A 195 -7.66 -10.34 -2.87
CA MET A 195 -7.17 -10.05 -1.52
C MET A 195 -8.27 -9.43 -0.66
N ALA A 196 -8.69 -10.16 0.38
CA ALA A 196 -9.79 -9.79 1.27
C ALA A 196 -9.33 -9.55 2.72
N LEU A 197 -8.10 -9.07 2.91
CA LEU A 197 -7.57 -8.78 4.25
C LEU A 197 -8.46 -7.77 4.98
N GLU A 198 -8.62 -7.92 6.30
CA GLU A 198 -9.18 -6.88 7.17
C GLU A 198 -8.35 -5.60 7.05
N ALA A 199 -8.97 -4.43 7.20
CA ALA A 199 -8.35 -3.15 6.85
C ALA A 199 -7.01 -2.88 7.55
N GLY A 200 -6.89 -3.16 8.85
CA GLY A 200 -5.64 -2.97 9.60
C GLY A 200 -4.52 -3.89 9.09
N HIS A 201 -4.85 -5.14 8.81
CA HIS A 201 -3.95 -6.14 8.22
C HIS A 201 -3.54 -5.75 6.80
N ALA A 202 -4.49 -5.29 5.98
CA ALA A 202 -4.22 -4.78 4.64
C ALA A 202 -3.22 -3.60 4.69
N ALA A 203 -3.41 -2.65 5.60
CA ALA A 203 -2.51 -1.50 5.75
C ALA A 203 -1.08 -1.91 6.16
N MET A 204 -0.93 -2.88 7.07
CA MET A 204 0.38 -3.43 7.43
C MET A 204 1.05 -4.11 6.24
N TYR A 205 0.31 -4.97 5.54
CA TYR A 205 0.81 -5.64 4.34
C TYR A 205 1.16 -4.64 3.23
N GLY A 206 0.36 -3.59 3.03
CA GLY A 206 0.62 -2.57 2.02
C GLY A 206 1.95 -1.85 2.23
N GLN A 207 2.28 -1.51 3.49
CA GLN A 207 3.60 -1.00 3.85
C GLN A 207 4.70 -2.02 3.59
N ALA A 208 4.53 -3.25 4.09
CA ALA A 208 5.52 -4.32 3.96
C ALA A 208 5.85 -4.58 2.49
N ARG A 209 4.82 -4.83 1.68
CA ARG A 209 4.94 -5.10 0.25
C ARG A 209 5.67 -3.99 -0.49
N ALA A 210 5.25 -2.73 -0.30
CA ALA A 210 5.84 -1.60 -1.01
C ALA A 210 7.34 -1.44 -0.72
N VAL A 211 7.76 -1.60 0.55
CA VAL A 211 9.15 -1.43 0.96
C VAL A 211 10.02 -2.63 0.56
N VAL A 212 9.50 -3.86 0.70
CA VAL A 212 10.20 -5.08 0.29
C VAL A 212 10.38 -5.11 -1.23
N ASP A 213 9.32 -4.82 -1.99
CA ASP A 213 9.36 -4.77 -3.46
C ASP A 213 10.31 -3.68 -3.96
N TRP A 214 10.28 -2.48 -3.37
CA TRP A 214 11.22 -1.41 -3.72
C TRP A 214 12.67 -1.84 -3.55
N ASN A 215 13.03 -2.43 -2.42
CA ASN A 215 14.40 -2.88 -2.21
C ASN A 215 14.82 -4.00 -3.16
N ALA A 216 13.91 -4.93 -3.49
CA ALA A 216 14.18 -6.01 -4.42
C ALA A 216 14.45 -5.49 -5.84
N ARG A 217 13.73 -4.45 -6.28
CA ARG A 217 13.86 -3.86 -7.62
C ARG A 217 14.95 -2.79 -7.76
N ASN A 218 15.47 -2.25 -6.65
CA ASN A 218 16.45 -1.16 -6.68
C ASN A 218 17.82 -1.52 -6.05
N PRO A 219 18.45 -2.67 -6.38
CA PRO A 219 19.72 -3.07 -5.77
C PRO A 219 20.91 -2.22 -6.20
N PHE A 220 20.79 -1.44 -7.27
CA PHE A 220 21.86 -0.59 -7.83
C PHE A 220 21.52 0.89 -7.73
N CYS A 221 22.56 1.73 -7.63
CA CYS A 221 22.44 3.18 -7.59
C CYS A 221 22.14 3.70 -9.00
N ALA A 222 21.00 4.35 -9.19
CA ALA A 222 20.61 4.87 -10.51
C ALA A 222 21.56 5.98 -11.03
N GLN A 223 22.34 6.63 -10.16
CA GLN A 223 23.31 7.66 -10.56
C GLN A 223 24.61 7.07 -11.13
N CYS A 224 25.14 5.98 -10.55
CA CYS A 224 26.47 5.47 -10.90
C CYS A 224 26.50 3.99 -11.31
N GLY A 225 25.35 3.30 -11.33
CA GLY A 225 25.20 1.90 -11.74
C GLY A 225 25.73 0.87 -10.74
N GLN A 226 26.37 1.30 -9.66
CA GLN A 226 27.01 0.41 -8.70
C GLN A 226 26.04 -0.07 -7.61
N ARG A 227 26.30 -1.24 -7.00
CA ARG A 227 25.43 -1.80 -5.94
C ARG A 227 25.29 -0.85 -4.75
N THR A 228 24.09 -0.88 -4.17
CA THR A 228 23.69 -0.16 -2.95
C THR A 228 23.38 -1.16 -1.85
N ILE A 229 23.31 -0.68 -0.60
CA ILE A 229 22.94 -1.47 0.56
C ILE A 229 21.72 -0.87 1.24
N SER A 230 20.83 -1.73 1.72
CA SER A 230 19.67 -1.33 2.51
C SER A 230 20.11 -1.01 3.93
N VAL A 231 19.67 0.14 4.44
CA VAL A 231 19.87 0.58 5.82
C VAL A 231 18.54 1.10 6.38
N HIS A 232 18.55 1.58 7.62
CA HIS A 232 17.37 2.14 8.30
C HIS A 232 16.18 1.18 8.28
N ALA A 233 16.44 -0.08 8.66
CA ALA A 233 15.47 -1.18 8.67
C ALA A 233 14.63 -1.27 7.38
N GLY A 234 15.29 -1.23 6.23
CA GLY A 234 14.66 -1.39 4.92
C GLY A 234 14.17 -0.10 4.26
N THR A 235 14.24 1.05 4.93
CA THR A 235 13.58 2.28 4.45
C THR A 235 14.53 3.31 3.81
N LYS A 236 15.80 2.95 3.69
CA LYS A 236 16.80 3.76 2.98
C LYS A 236 17.79 2.85 2.26
N ARG A 237 18.27 3.27 1.09
CA ARG A 237 19.39 2.64 0.39
C ARG A 237 20.55 3.62 0.25
N VAL A 238 21.74 3.14 0.60
CA VAL A 238 22.98 3.93 0.54
C VAL A 238 23.86 3.41 -0.58
N CYS A 239 24.51 4.31 -1.30
CA CYS A 239 25.60 4.02 -2.22
C CYS A 239 26.93 4.14 -1.46
N PRO A 240 27.56 3.04 -1.04
CA PRO A 240 28.76 3.10 -0.20
C PRO A 240 29.90 3.87 -0.91
N PRO A 241 30.66 4.71 -0.19
CA PRO A 241 31.79 5.45 -0.74
C PRO A 241 32.97 4.53 -1.06
N THR A 242 33.09 3.42 -0.32
CA THR A 242 34.13 2.41 -0.48
C THR A 242 33.52 1.06 -0.86
N ASP A 243 34.34 0.16 -1.39
CA ASP A 243 34.04 -1.26 -1.58
C ASP A 243 35.30 -2.06 -1.28
N LYS A 244 35.22 -2.99 -0.32
CA LYS A 244 36.37 -3.74 0.22
C LYS A 244 37.53 -2.81 0.63
N GLY A 245 37.18 -1.70 1.29
CA GLY A 245 38.14 -0.68 1.73
C GLY A 245 38.75 0.19 0.62
N LYS A 246 38.35 0.02 -0.65
CA LYS A 246 38.82 0.84 -1.77
C LYS A 246 37.81 1.92 -2.12
N ASP A 247 38.29 3.13 -2.38
CA ASP A 247 37.42 4.23 -2.81
C ASP A 247 36.73 3.92 -4.14
N ARG A 248 35.43 4.22 -4.19
CA ARG A 248 34.64 4.21 -5.43
C ARG A 248 34.60 5.61 -6.01
N ALA A 249 34.50 5.70 -7.33
CA ALA A 249 34.32 6.96 -8.04
C ALA A 249 33.21 7.84 -7.39
N PRO A 250 33.36 9.17 -7.39
CA PRO A 250 32.38 10.08 -6.81
C PRO A 250 30.95 9.81 -7.30
N CYS A 251 29.98 9.93 -6.41
CA CYS A 251 28.57 9.75 -6.73
C CYS A 251 27.76 10.84 -6.03
N ALA A 252 26.91 11.55 -6.78
CA ALA A 252 26.11 12.66 -6.27
C ALA A 252 25.14 12.26 -5.15
N THR A 253 24.78 10.97 -5.06
CA THR A 253 23.93 10.46 -3.97
C THR A 253 24.68 10.35 -2.64
N ARG A 254 26.00 10.56 -2.61
CA ARG A 254 26.82 10.55 -1.39
C ARG A 254 26.97 11.97 -0.88
N GLY A 255 26.71 12.18 0.41
CA GLY A 255 26.85 13.49 1.06
C GLY A 255 25.70 14.47 0.81
N THR A 256 24.64 14.07 0.10
CA THR A 256 23.41 14.85 -0.05
C THR A 256 22.18 13.96 0.13
N VAL A 257 21.02 14.58 0.39
CA VAL A 257 19.74 13.88 0.36
C VAL A 257 19.35 13.65 -1.10
N SER A 258 19.20 12.39 -1.49
CA SER A 258 18.79 11.98 -2.84
C SER A 258 17.53 11.13 -2.76
N ASN A 259 16.54 11.43 -3.62
CA ASN A 259 15.33 10.61 -3.76
C ASN A 259 15.63 9.14 -4.13
N LEU A 260 16.77 8.88 -4.79
CA LEU A 260 17.24 7.53 -5.12
C LEU A 260 17.51 6.66 -3.89
N SER A 261 17.69 7.28 -2.72
CA SER A 261 17.92 6.59 -1.46
C SER A 261 16.64 6.18 -0.73
N PHE A 262 15.45 6.59 -1.18
CA PHE A 262 14.21 6.38 -0.41
C PHE A 262 13.15 5.61 -1.22
N PRO A 263 12.22 4.91 -0.54
CA PRO A 263 11.10 4.25 -1.18
C PRO A 263 10.31 5.19 -2.10
N ARG A 264 9.96 4.69 -3.28
CA ARG A 264 9.17 5.43 -4.27
C ARG A 264 7.68 5.32 -3.95
N THR A 265 6.94 6.38 -4.23
CA THR A 265 5.48 6.37 -4.27
C THR A 265 5.03 7.17 -5.48
N ASP A 266 4.28 6.55 -6.38
CA ASP A 266 3.83 7.15 -7.63
C ASP A 266 2.45 7.78 -7.43
N PRO A 267 2.31 9.12 -7.48
CA PRO A 267 1.00 9.76 -7.40
C PRO A 267 0.16 9.43 -8.64
N THR A 268 -1.05 8.93 -8.41
CA THR A 268 -1.99 8.54 -9.46
C THR A 268 -3.33 9.20 -9.15
N VAL A 269 -3.82 10.04 -10.04
CA VAL A 269 -5.15 10.65 -9.88
C VAL A 269 -6.22 9.63 -10.25
N ILE A 270 -7.34 9.66 -9.54
CA ILE A 270 -8.52 8.86 -9.86
C ILE A 270 -9.77 9.69 -9.56
N MET A 271 -10.67 9.81 -10.53
CA MET A 271 -11.65 10.89 -10.50
C MET A 271 -13.06 10.48 -10.90
N ALA A 272 -14.03 10.87 -10.07
CA ALA A 272 -15.43 10.84 -10.43
C ALA A 272 -15.82 12.19 -11.04
N ILE A 273 -16.16 12.21 -12.33
CA ILE A 273 -16.54 13.43 -13.05
C ILE A 273 -18.05 13.50 -13.14
N ILE A 274 -18.63 14.56 -12.59
CA ILE A 274 -20.06 14.83 -12.59
C ILE A 274 -20.43 15.59 -13.86
N SER A 275 -21.56 15.25 -14.47
CA SER A 275 -22.13 16.01 -15.60
C SER A 275 -22.41 17.46 -15.23
N ALA A 276 -22.51 18.34 -16.23
CA ALA A 276 -22.72 19.76 -15.98
C ALA A 276 -24.03 20.03 -15.22
N ASP A 277 -25.07 19.22 -15.48
CA ASP A 277 -26.37 19.27 -14.81
C ASP A 277 -26.40 18.63 -13.40
N GLY A 278 -25.33 17.95 -12.98
CA GLY A 278 -25.25 17.34 -11.65
C GLY A 278 -26.03 16.03 -11.48
N THR A 279 -26.37 15.33 -12.57
CA THR A 279 -27.25 14.12 -12.51
C THR A 279 -26.60 12.81 -12.94
N LYS A 280 -25.41 12.87 -13.57
CA LYS A 280 -24.69 11.71 -14.11
C LYS A 280 -23.23 11.73 -13.70
N VAL A 281 -22.58 10.57 -13.75
CA VAL A 281 -21.13 10.42 -13.57
C VAL A 281 -20.52 9.77 -14.81
N LEU A 282 -19.36 10.25 -15.23
CA LEU A 282 -18.59 9.65 -16.32
C LEU A 282 -17.84 8.43 -15.79
N LEU A 283 -18.01 7.28 -16.46
CA LEU A 283 -17.24 6.07 -16.19
C LEU A 283 -16.67 5.52 -17.50
N GLY A 284 -15.47 4.92 -17.42
CA GLY A 284 -14.77 4.30 -18.54
C GLY A 284 -14.52 2.81 -18.31
N ARG A 285 -14.22 2.09 -19.39
CA ARG A 285 -13.75 0.70 -19.33
C ARG A 285 -12.65 0.42 -20.34
N ASN A 286 -11.75 -0.48 -19.97
CA ASN A 286 -10.77 -1.04 -20.90
C ASN A 286 -11.28 -2.34 -21.55
N ARG A 287 -10.86 -2.60 -22.79
CA ARG A 287 -11.22 -3.80 -23.57
C ARG A 287 -10.96 -5.13 -22.84
N ARG A 288 -9.94 -5.18 -21.98
CA ARG A 288 -9.58 -6.40 -21.24
C ARG A 288 -10.50 -6.72 -20.07
N TRP A 289 -11.39 -5.80 -19.69
CA TRP A 289 -12.24 -5.97 -18.52
C TRP A 289 -13.51 -6.76 -18.87
N PRO A 290 -14.10 -7.49 -17.90
CA PRO A 290 -15.39 -8.16 -18.10
C PRO A 290 -16.43 -7.19 -18.65
N GLN A 291 -17.32 -7.63 -19.54
CA GLN A 291 -18.37 -6.78 -20.10
C GLN A 291 -19.17 -6.08 -18.98
N TYR A 292 -19.62 -4.86 -19.27
CA TYR A 292 -20.40 -4.00 -18.36
C TYR A 292 -19.69 -3.58 -17.06
N TRP A 293 -18.42 -3.94 -16.87
CA TRP A 293 -17.60 -3.48 -15.76
C TRP A 293 -16.92 -2.16 -16.13
N TYR A 294 -17.31 -1.08 -15.43
CA TYR A 294 -16.79 0.28 -15.61
C TYR A 294 -16.18 0.79 -14.30
N SER A 295 -15.28 1.77 -14.41
CA SER A 295 -14.67 2.45 -13.27
C SER A 295 -14.54 3.95 -13.57
N THR A 296 -14.24 4.72 -12.53
CA THR A 296 -13.70 6.08 -12.69
C THR A 296 -12.41 6.05 -13.51
N LEU A 297 -12.15 7.13 -14.24
CA LEU A 297 -10.89 7.34 -14.97
C LEU A 297 -9.73 7.57 -13.99
N ALA A 298 -8.52 7.21 -14.40
CA ALA A 298 -7.34 7.32 -13.54
C ALA A 298 -6.04 7.29 -14.35
N GLY A 299 -5.08 8.13 -13.96
CA GLY A 299 -3.77 8.16 -14.60
C GLY A 299 -2.69 8.77 -13.71
N PHE A 300 -1.44 8.71 -14.19
CA PHE A 300 -0.30 9.19 -13.41
C PHE A 300 -0.23 10.72 -13.45
N GLN A 301 0.12 11.33 -12.31
CA GLN A 301 0.47 12.75 -12.30
C GLN A 301 1.82 12.94 -13.01
N GLU A 302 1.92 13.91 -13.91
CA GLU A 302 3.21 14.25 -14.53
C GLU A 302 4.03 15.25 -13.68
N PRO A 303 5.38 15.24 -13.82
CA PRO A 303 6.24 16.21 -13.15
C PRO A 303 5.87 17.65 -13.50
N GLY A 304 5.59 18.46 -12.47
CA GLY A 304 5.28 19.88 -12.63
C GLY A 304 3.78 20.20 -12.69
N GLU A 305 2.90 19.19 -12.73
CA GLU A 305 1.46 19.37 -12.66
C GLU A 305 0.95 19.41 -11.21
N SER A 306 -0.12 20.15 -10.96
CA SER A 306 -0.97 19.96 -9.77
C SER A 306 -1.84 18.71 -9.92
N ILE A 307 -2.41 18.20 -8.82
CA ILE A 307 -3.36 17.07 -8.89
C ILE A 307 -4.59 17.44 -9.72
N GLU A 308 -5.07 18.67 -9.58
CA GLU A 308 -6.21 19.18 -10.34
C GLU A 308 -5.89 19.34 -11.83
N GLU A 309 -4.65 19.68 -12.19
CA GLU A 309 -4.20 19.72 -13.59
C GLU A 309 -4.16 18.31 -14.18
N ALA A 310 -3.54 17.35 -13.47
CA ALA A 310 -3.51 15.95 -13.89
C ALA A 310 -4.93 15.37 -14.07
N VAL A 311 -5.87 15.67 -13.16
CA VAL A 311 -7.29 15.26 -13.33
C VAL A 311 -7.89 15.81 -14.61
N ARG A 312 -7.62 17.07 -14.97
CA ARG A 312 -8.17 17.66 -16.20
C ARG A 312 -7.52 17.07 -17.45
N ARG A 313 -6.20 16.90 -17.43
CA ARG A 313 -5.45 16.30 -18.53
C ARG A 313 -5.93 14.88 -18.80
N GLU A 314 -5.90 14.01 -17.79
CA GLU A 314 -6.26 12.59 -17.93
C GLU A 314 -7.71 12.41 -18.40
N VAL A 315 -8.68 13.18 -17.88
CA VAL A 315 -10.08 13.09 -18.37
C VAL A 315 -10.19 13.53 -19.83
N TRP A 316 -9.47 14.58 -20.22
CA TRP A 316 -9.50 15.08 -21.59
C TRP A 316 -8.81 14.10 -22.56
N GLU A 317 -7.66 13.54 -22.18
CA GLU A 317 -6.92 12.56 -22.97
C GLU A 317 -7.73 11.27 -23.18
N GLU A 318 -8.28 10.68 -22.12
CA GLU A 318 -8.97 9.39 -22.24
C GLU A 318 -10.39 9.51 -22.83
N SER A 319 -11.07 10.64 -22.60
CA SER A 319 -12.51 10.75 -22.89
C SER A 319 -12.94 11.99 -23.67
N GLY A 320 -12.07 12.96 -23.91
CA GLY A 320 -12.40 14.23 -24.56
C GLY A 320 -13.24 15.21 -23.71
N VAL A 321 -13.73 14.77 -22.56
CA VAL A 321 -14.56 15.59 -21.65
C VAL A 321 -13.71 16.69 -21.03
N THR A 322 -14.22 17.93 -21.04
CA THR A 322 -13.53 19.08 -20.44
C THR A 322 -14.02 19.32 -19.02
N VAL A 323 -13.09 19.36 -18.07
CA VAL A 323 -13.39 19.47 -16.62
C VAL A 323 -13.08 20.87 -16.09
N GLY A 324 -14.04 21.46 -15.39
CA GLY A 324 -13.92 22.74 -14.71
C GLY A 324 -13.32 22.61 -13.31
N ARG A 325 -14.14 22.77 -12.27
CA ARG A 325 -13.69 22.70 -10.88
C ARG A 325 -13.35 21.25 -10.49
N VAL A 326 -12.24 21.08 -9.77
CA VAL A 326 -11.78 19.81 -9.19
C VAL A 326 -11.66 19.98 -7.68
N VAL A 327 -12.09 18.98 -6.91
CA VAL A 327 -11.99 18.94 -5.45
C VAL A 327 -11.39 17.61 -5.04
N LEU A 328 -10.34 17.63 -4.22
CA LEU A 328 -9.75 16.43 -3.65
C LEU A 328 -10.67 15.85 -2.58
N HIS A 329 -10.87 14.54 -2.62
CA HIS A 329 -11.80 13.83 -1.73
C HIS A 329 -11.04 13.04 -0.65
N SER A 330 -10.22 12.08 -1.06
CA SER A 330 -9.44 11.22 -0.16
C SER A 330 -8.31 10.54 -0.92
N SER A 331 -7.44 9.79 -0.23
CA SER A 331 -6.36 9.03 -0.86
C SER A 331 -6.34 7.57 -0.42
N GLN A 332 -5.81 6.70 -1.26
CA GLN A 332 -5.68 5.27 -1.03
C GLN A 332 -4.28 4.81 -1.43
N PRO A 333 -3.47 4.28 -0.49
CA PRO A 333 -2.28 3.54 -0.85
C PRO A 333 -2.65 2.34 -1.73
N TRP A 334 -1.92 2.14 -2.82
CA TRP A 334 -2.10 1.02 -3.73
C TRP A 334 -0.76 0.33 -3.97
N PRO A 335 -0.43 -0.70 -3.16
CA PRO A 335 0.91 -1.26 -3.10
C PRO A 335 1.19 -2.22 -4.27
N PHE A 336 0.74 -1.93 -5.49
CA PHE A 336 0.89 -2.78 -6.67
C PHE A 336 1.37 -1.99 -7.90
N PRO A 337 2.66 -1.61 -7.97
CA PRO A 337 3.70 -1.88 -6.96
C PRO A 337 3.79 -0.82 -5.85
N ALA A 338 3.57 0.46 -6.14
CA ALA A 338 3.81 1.55 -5.18
C ALA A 338 3.05 2.85 -5.53
N SER A 339 1.78 2.77 -5.93
CA SER A 339 0.98 3.96 -6.24
C SER A 339 0.33 4.56 -4.99
N LEU A 340 0.13 5.87 -5.00
CA LEU A 340 -0.80 6.57 -4.11
C LEU A 340 -1.96 7.08 -4.98
N MET A 341 -3.11 6.42 -4.85
CA MET A 341 -4.31 6.85 -5.54
C MET A 341 -4.86 8.10 -4.84
N ILE A 342 -4.99 9.19 -5.57
CA ILE A 342 -5.49 10.47 -5.07
C ILE A 342 -6.86 10.69 -5.71
N GLY A 343 -7.89 10.48 -4.89
CA GLY A 343 -9.28 10.57 -5.28
C GLY A 343 -9.75 12.01 -5.42
N ALA A 344 -10.31 12.35 -6.57
CA ALA A 344 -10.86 13.67 -6.84
C ALA A 344 -12.30 13.59 -7.39
N ILE A 345 -13.05 14.67 -7.21
CA ILE A 345 -14.36 14.87 -7.82
C ILE A 345 -14.26 16.12 -8.70
N GLY A 346 -14.61 15.97 -9.97
CA GLY A 346 -14.63 17.04 -10.96
C GLY A 346 -16.03 17.31 -11.49
N GLN A 347 -16.24 18.49 -12.07
CA GLN A 347 -17.46 18.81 -12.80
C GLN A 347 -17.14 19.13 -14.27
N ALA A 348 -17.83 18.47 -15.19
CA ALA A 348 -17.72 18.76 -16.61
C ALA A 348 -18.24 20.16 -16.94
N LEU A 349 -17.64 20.79 -17.95
CA LEU A 349 -18.16 22.01 -18.55
C LEU A 349 -19.39 21.69 -19.41
N PRO A 350 -20.42 22.56 -19.44
CA PRO A 350 -21.65 22.30 -20.20
C PRO A 350 -21.41 22.32 -21.71
N GLY A 351 -22.39 21.76 -22.44
CA GLY A 351 -22.42 21.82 -23.91
C GLY A 351 -21.38 20.89 -24.53
N ASP A 352 -20.50 21.45 -25.36
CA ASP A 352 -19.46 20.66 -26.04
C ASP A 352 -18.45 20.03 -25.06
N GLY A 353 -18.33 20.56 -23.84
CA GLY A 353 -17.46 20.01 -22.80
C GLY A 353 -17.88 18.62 -22.29
N GLU A 354 -19.14 18.19 -22.51
CA GLU A 354 -19.64 16.87 -22.10
C GLU A 354 -19.54 15.81 -23.20
N LYS A 355 -19.10 16.20 -24.42
CA LYS A 355 -18.98 15.28 -25.55
C LYS A 355 -17.83 14.30 -25.31
N ILE A 356 -18.15 13.02 -25.39
CA ILE A 356 -17.17 11.95 -25.27
C ILE A 356 -16.48 11.72 -26.62
N PHE A 357 -15.15 11.70 -26.60
CA PHE A 357 -14.29 11.38 -27.73
C PHE A 357 -13.10 10.54 -27.28
N LEU A 358 -13.04 9.28 -27.72
CA LEU A 358 -12.02 8.29 -27.29
C LEU A 358 -10.83 8.21 -28.26
N GLY A 359 -10.67 9.19 -29.15
CA GLY A 359 -9.72 9.12 -30.25
C GLY A 359 -8.33 9.71 -29.97
N HIS A 360 -8.07 10.22 -28.77
CA HIS A 360 -6.79 10.84 -28.43
C HIS A 360 -5.71 9.83 -28.03
N ASP A 361 -5.97 8.93 -27.07
CA ASP A 361 -4.99 7.93 -26.58
C ASP A 361 -5.36 6.46 -26.88
N ALA A 362 -6.63 6.19 -27.24
CA ALA A 362 -7.20 4.87 -27.46
C ALA A 362 -7.03 3.87 -26.29
N GLU A 363 -6.88 4.34 -25.05
CA GLU A 363 -6.75 3.47 -23.87
C GLU A 363 -8.08 2.84 -23.45
N LEU A 364 -9.17 3.59 -23.56
CA LEU A 364 -10.52 3.15 -23.25
C LEU A 364 -11.17 2.44 -24.44
N GLU A 365 -11.89 1.35 -24.16
CA GLU A 365 -12.80 0.73 -25.12
C GLU A 365 -14.11 1.52 -25.23
N ASP A 366 -14.60 2.02 -24.09
CA ASP A 366 -15.87 2.73 -24.00
C ASP A 366 -15.85 3.67 -22.79
N ALA A 367 -16.54 4.81 -22.91
CA ALA A 367 -16.82 5.73 -21.81
C ALA A 367 -18.25 6.27 -21.95
N LYS A 368 -18.95 6.37 -20.82
CA LYS A 368 -20.37 6.72 -20.80
C LYS A 368 -20.73 7.57 -19.59
N TRP A 369 -21.74 8.41 -19.78
CA TRP A 369 -22.44 9.10 -18.71
C TRP A 369 -23.51 8.18 -18.11
N PHE A 370 -23.33 7.81 -16.84
CA PHE A 370 -24.28 6.97 -16.11
C PHE A 370 -25.14 7.82 -15.16
N PRO A 371 -26.48 7.74 -15.24
CA PRO A 371 -27.37 8.38 -14.28
C PRO A 371 -27.08 7.91 -12.85
N PHE A 372 -27.19 8.82 -11.87
CA PHE A 372 -26.93 8.47 -10.47
C PHE A 372 -27.78 7.30 -9.95
N GLU A 373 -29.03 7.16 -10.38
CA GLU A 373 -29.89 6.05 -9.97
C GLU A 373 -29.37 4.69 -10.46
N GLU A 374 -28.83 4.62 -11.68
CA GLU A 374 -28.21 3.40 -12.21
C GLU A 374 -26.93 3.05 -11.42
N VAL A 375 -26.15 4.06 -11.06
CA VAL A 375 -24.93 3.88 -10.24
C VAL A 375 -25.28 3.42 -8.82
N LYS A 376 -26.35 3.95 -8.21
CA LYS A 376 -26.82 3.50 -6.89
C LYS A 376 -27.22 2.03 -6.93
N GLU A 377 -27.95 1.61 -7.95
CA GLU A 377 -28.32 0.20 -8.15
C GLU A 377 -27.08 -0.69 -8.31
N ALA A 378 -26.13 -0.27 -9.15
CA ALA A 378 -24.87 -1.00 -9.35
C ALA A 378 -24.00 -1.06 -8.07
N LEU A 379 -24.03 -0.04 -7.21
CA LEU A 379 -23.34 -0.05 -5.92
C LEU A 379 -23.92 -1.10 -4.96
N LEU A 380 -25.21 -1.37 -5.05
CA LEU A 380 -25.90 -2.37 -4.22
C LEU A 380 -25.74 -3.80 -4.80
N ASN A 381 -25.90 -3.94 -6.12
CA ASN A 381 -26.11 -5.25 -6.76
C ASN A 381 -25.10 -5.60 -7.86
N GLY A 382 -24.16 -4.71 -8.19
CA GLY A 382 -23.21 -4.87 -9.30
C GLY A 382 -21.72 -4.75 -8.93
N ALA A 383 -21.39 -4.52 -7.65
CA ALA A 383 -20.01 -4.34 -7.20
C ALA A 383 -19.28 -5.69 -7.07
N SER A 384 -18.12 -5.83 -7.72
CA SER A 384 -17.30 -7.05 -7.69
C SER A 384 -15.83 -6.77 -8.01
N ALA A 385 -14.90 -7.62 -7.55
CA ALA A 385 -13.49 -7.44 -7.91
C ALA A 385 -13.26 -7.72 -9.41
N LEU A 386 -12.23 -7.10 -9.98
CA LEU A 386 -11.92 -7.24 -11.40
C LEU A 386 -11.55 -8.70 -11.72
N GLY A 387 -12.33 -9.33 -12.60
CA GLY A 387 -12.15 -10.72 -13.01
C GLY A 387 -12.98 -11.74 -12.23
N GLU A 388 -13.70 -11.32 -11.19
CA GLU A 388 -14.71 -12.16 -10.54
C GLU A 388 -16.00 -12.24 -11.37
N ALA A 389 -16.77 -13.31 -11.12
CA ALA A 389 -18.12 -13.43 -11.65
C ALA A 389 -19.00 -12.27 -11.13
N ALA A 390 -20.10 -12.01 -11.84
CA ALA A 390 -21.08 -11.07 -11.34
C ALA A 390 -21.62 -11.53 -9.96
N PRO A 391 -21.91 -10.60 -9.04
CA PRO A 391 -22.43 -10.96 -7.72
C PRO A 391 -23.83 -11.59 -7.83
N ALA A 392 -24.23 -12.33 -6.79
CA ALA A 392 -25.55 -12.93 -6.73
C ALA A 392 -26.65 -11.85 -6.78
N GLY A 393 -27.64 -12.03 -7.65
CA GLY A 393 -28.72 -11.04 -7.86
C GLY A 393 -28.43 -9.99 -8.94
N TYR A 394 -27.25 -10.01 -9.56
CA TYR A 394 -26.94 -9.15 -10.70
C TYR A 394 -27.83 -9.46 -11.92
N VAL A 395 -28.33 -8.39 -12.55
CA VAL A 395 -29.10 -8.46 -13.80
C VAL A 395 -28.13 -8.36 -14.98
N GLU A 396 -28.14 -9.35 -15.87
CA GLU A 396 -27.25 -9.37 -17.04
C GLU A 396 -27.39 -8.09 -17.89
N GLY A 397 -26.26 -7.50 -18.28
CA GLY A 397 -26.21 -6.21 -19.00
C GLY A 397 -26.28 -4.96 -18.13
N ALA A 398 -26.53 -5.08 -16.81
CA ALA A 398 -26.51 -3.92 -15.91
C ALA A 398 -25.08 -3.41 -15.63
N LEU A 399 -24.94 -2.18 -15.14
CA LEU A 399 -23.64 -1.63 -14.76
C LEU A 399 -23.00 -2.45 -13.63
N ARG A 400 -21.73 -2.84 -13.81
CA ARG A 400 -20.87 -3.41 -12.77
C ARG A 400 -19.81 -2.41 -12.36
N LEU A 401 -19.52 -2.38 -11.06
CA LEU A 401 -18.59 -1.42 -10.45
C LEU A 401 -17.48 -2.13 -9.67
N PRO A 402 -16.38 -1.42 -9.36
CA PRO A 402 -15.34 -1.90 -8.45
C PRO A 402 -15.91 -2.22 -7.06
N PRO A 403 -15.24 -3.09 -6.28
CA PRO A 403 -15.70 -3.46 -4.94
C PRO A 403 -15.57 -2.28 -3.97
N GLN A 404 -16.25 -2.33 -2.82
CA GLN A 404 -16.26 -1.25 -1.83
C GLN A 404 -14.86 -0.86 -1.29
N THR A 405 -13.87 -1.75 -1.41
CA THR A 405 -12.49 -1.50 -0.99
C THR A 405 -11.72 -0.63 -1.99
N ALA A 406 -12.17 -0.51 -3.23
CA ALA A 406 -11.53 0.32 -4.25
C ALA A 406 -11.97 1.79 -4.12
N ILE A 407 -11.02 2.72 -4.17
CA ILE A 407 -11.30 4.17 -4.10
C ILE A 407 -12.25 4.64 -5.21
N ALA A 408 -12.23 4.01 -6.39
CA ALA A 408 -13.21 4.26 -7.47
C ALA A 408 -14.66 4.11 -6.99
N ASN A 409 -14.96 3.01 -6.27
CA ASN A 409 -16.28 2.78 -5.65
C ASN A 409 -16.60 3.88 -4.61
N ARG A 410 -15.61 4.23 -3.78
CA ARG A 410 -15.75 5.26 -2.75
C ARG A 410 -16.10 6.63 -3.34
N LEU A 411 -15.48 7.00 -4.46
CA LEU A 411 -15.74 8.27 -5.15
C LEU A 411 -17.13 8.31 -5.77
N VAL A 412 -17.53 7.28 -6.52
CA VAL A 412 -18.87 7.26 -7.13
C VAL A 412 -19.96 7.21 -6.05
N LYS A 413 -19.73 6.47 -4.96
CA LYS A 413 -20.63 6.47 -3.80
C LYS A 413 -20.77 7.87 -3.20
N ALA A 414 -19.67 8.57 -2.93
CA ALA A 414 -19.70 9.93 -2.41
C ALA A 414 -20.47 10.89 -3.33
N VAL A 415 -20.28 10.76 -4.66
CA VAL A 415 -20.99 11.58 -5.64
C VAL A 415 -22.50 11.36 -5.60
N VAL A 416 -22.97 10.10 -5.63
CA VAL A 416 -24.41 9.79 -5.66
C VAL A 416 -25.12 10.00 -4.33
N GLU A 417 -24.37 9.99 -3.22
CA GLU A 417 -24.85 10.35 -1.88
C GLU A 417 -24.83 11.88 -1.63
N GLY A 418 -24.41 12.66 -2.63
CA GLY A 418 -24.50 14.12 -2.59
C GLY A 418 -23.36 14.81 -1.84
N TRP A 419 -22.21 14.16 -1.64
CA TRP A 419 -21.04 14.74 -0.95
C TRP A 419 -20.65 16.12 -1.50
N TRP A 420 -20.72 16.30 -2.82
CA TRP A 420 -20.40 17.55 -3.51
C TRP A 420 -21.42 18.67 -3.28
N THR A 421 -22.62 18.36 -2.80
CA THR A 421 -23.65 19.35 -2.43
C THR A 421 -23.48 19.85 -1.00
N MET A 422 -22.66 19.18 -0.18
CA MET A 422 -22.45 19.50 1.23
C MET A 422 -21.49 20.68 1.38
N SER A 423 -21.92 21.89 1.01
CA SER A 423 -21.46 23.19 1.54
C SER A 423 -22.15 24.35 0.81
N LYS A 424 -23.27 24.83 1.35
CA LYS A 424 -23.61 26.26 1.29
C LYS A 424 -23.41 26.83 2.69
N ILE A 425 -22.38 27.64 2.87
CA ILE A 425 -22.34 28.70 3.89
C ILE A 425 -22.23 30.01 3.12
#